data_AF-A0A367J488-F1
#
_entry.id   AF-A0A367J488-F1
#
_cell.length_a   1.000
_cell.length_b   1.000
_cell.length_c   1.000
_cell.angle_alpha   90.00
_cell.angle_beta   90.00
_cell.angle_gamma   90.00
#
_symmetry.space_group_name_H-M   'P 1'
#
loop_
_entity.id
_entity.type
_entity.pdbx_description
1 polymer ?
#
loop_
_entity_poly.entity_id
_entity_poly.type
_entity_poly.pdbx_seq_one_letter_code
_entity_poly.pdbx_strand_id
1 'polypeptide(L)'
;MYYAPESGPINHYKIYDPKASSVIHNYTLIIGEPRHPPSRHSFVYLASSIGYAESDDAQKKIEGFSENCKKYEIPCDGIHLSSEYTVSDKETRCVFKWICTHFPGPEGLAKTPKASGIHIFANMKPWFLKENHPVYDQLKQWRCGRNASYIDFTSQVDCEY
;
A
#
# COMPACT_ATOMS: atom_id res chain seq x y z
N MET A 1 10.13 1.67 -37.77
CA MET A 1 10.49 1.46 -36.35
C MET A 1 11.32 0.19 -36.26
N TYR A 2 12.47 0.25 -35.61
CA TYR A 2 13.36 -0.89 -35.37
C TYR A 2 13.34 -1.22 -33.87
N TYR A 3 13.06 -2.48 -33.54
CA TYR A 3 13.06 -3.00 -32.17
C TYR A 3 13.99 -4.22 -32.14
N ALA A 4 14.96 -4.22 -31.24
CA ALA A 4 15.90 -5.33 -31.03
C ALA A 4 16.12 -5.51 -29.52
N PRO A 5 15.66 -6.60 -28.91
CA PRO A 5 15.93 -6.89 -27.51
C PRO A 5 17.38 -7.34 -27.35
N GLU A 6 17.97 -7.05 -26.19
CA GLU A 6 19.32 -7.52 -25.85
C GLU A 6 19.38 -9.05 -25.71
N SER A 7 18.26 -9.70 -25.39
CA SER A 7 18.13 -11.16 -25.36
C SER A 7 16.66 -11.60 -25.46
N GLY A 8 16.44 -12.85 -25.87
CA GLY A 8 15.11 -13.47 -25.93
C GLY A 8 14.33 -13.21 -27.23
N PRO A 9 13.20 -13.92 -27.43
CA PRO A 9 12.39 -13.80 -28.64
C PRO A 9 11.58 -12.50 -28.67
N ILE A 10 11.37 -11.95 -29.87
CA ILE A 10 10.43 -10.84 -30.10
C ILE A 10 9.09 -11.41 -30.54
N ASN A 11 8.05 -11.13 -29.77
CA ASN A 11 6.65 -11.31 -30.18
C ASN A 11 6.01 -9.94 -30.38
N HIS A 12 5.36 -9.73 -31.52
CA HIS A 12 4.69 -8.47 -31.82
C HIS A 12 3.26 -8.71 -32.30
N TYR A 13 2.37 -7.79 -31.93
CA TYR A 13 0.98 -7.77 -32.35
C TYR A 13 0.70 -6.47 -33.08
N LYS A 14 0.03 -6.55 -34.23
CA LYS A 14 -0.47 -5.37 -34.94
C LYS A 14 -1.98 -5.35 -34.81
N ILE A 15 -2.49 -4.29 -34.20
CA ILE A 15 -3.91 -4.12 -33.93
C ILE A 15 -4.37 -2.94 -34.79
N TYR A 16 -5.34 -3.17 -35.65
CA TYR A 16 -5.81 -2.20 -36.63
C TYR A 16 -7.29 -1.92 -36.42
N ASP A 17 -7.65 -0.63 -36.40
CA ASP A 17 -9.04 -0.16 -36.49
C ASP A 17 -9.04 1.31 -36.92
N PRO A 18 -10.05 1.79 -37.69
CA PRO A 18 -10.19 3.20 -38.02
C PRO A 18 -10.38 4.12 -36.80
N LYS A 19 -10.86 3.59 -35.67
CA LYS A 19 -11.08 4.33 -34.42
C LYS A 19 -10.03 3.94 -33.38
N ALA A 20 -9.35 4.94 -32.82
CA ALA A 20 -8.38 4.74 -31.76
C ALA A 20 -8.96 4.01 -30.53
N SER A 21 -10.23 4.29 -30.17
CA SER A 21 -10.90 3.62 -29.05
C SER A 21 -11.05 2.11 -29.27
N SER A 22 -11.33 1.68 -30.50
CA SER A 22 -11.43 0.27 -30.86
C SER A 22 -10.06 -0.41 -30.83
N VAL A 23 -8.98 0.28 -31.25
CA VAL A 23 -7.62 -0.25 -31.12
C VAL A 23 -7.28 -0.52 -29.66
N ILE A 24 -7.62 0.42 -28.76
CA ILE A 24 -7.41 0.27 -27.31
C ILE A 24 -8.24 -0.89 -26.77
N HIS A 25 -9.52 -0.99 -27.12
CA HIS A 25 -10.38 -2.09 -26.68
C HIS A 25 -9.88 -3.46 -27.17
N ASN A 26 -9.50 -3.58 -28.44
CA ASN A 26 -8.96 -4.82 -28.99
C ASN A 26 -7.63 -5.20 -28.31
N TYR A 27 -6.84 -4.22 -27.89
CA TYR A 27 -5.65 -4.45 -27.08
C TYR A 27 -5.98 -4.98 -25.68
N THR A 28 -7.00 -4.44 -25.01
CA THR A 28 -7.40 -4.92 -23.67
C THR A 28 -7.93 -6.35 -23.68
N LEU A 29 -8.53 -6.81 -24.77
CA LEU A 29 -8.91 -8.22 -24.93
C LEU A 29 -7.71 -9.19 -24.91
N ILE A 30 -6.51 -8.72 -25.26
CA ILE A 30 -5.28 -9.53 -25.27
C ILE A 30 -4.58 -9.46 -23.91
N ILE A 31 -4.44 -8.27 -23.33
CA ILE A 31 -3.67 -8.06 -22.08
C ILE A 31 -4.51 -8.18 -20.80
N GLY A 32 -5.82 -8.25 -20.93
CA GLY A 32 -6.78 -8.29 -19.83
C GLY A 32 -7.37 -6.92 -19.49
N GLU A 33 -8.64 -6.93 -19.10
CA GLU A 33 -9.36 -5.77 -18.57
C GLU A 33 -9.34 -5.78 -17.04
N PRO A 34 -9.50 -4.62 -16.39
CA PRO A 34 -9.70 -4.56 -14.95
C PRO A 34 -10.85 -5.48 -14.52
N ARG A 35 -10.55 -6.45 -13.66
CA ARG A 35 -11.54 -7.45 -13.19
C ARG A 35 -12.73 -6.80 -12.46
N HIS A 36 -12.49 -5.68 -11.79
CA HIS A 36 -13.48 -4.96 -11.00
C HIS A 36 -13.45 -3.48 -11.34
N PRO A 37 -14.60 -2.79 -11.30
CA PRO A 37 -14.61 -1.33 -11.33
C PRO A 37 -13.81 -0.79 -10.14
N PRO A 38 -13.26 0.44 -10.25
CA PRO A 38 -12.61 1.09 -9.12
C PRO A 38 -13.57 1.12 -7.92
N SER A 39 -13.02 0.96 -6.72
CA SER A 39 -13.83 1.10 -5.51
C SER A 39 -14.48 2.49 -5.47
N ARG A 40 -15.62 2.64 -4.77
CA ARG A 40 -16.24 3.96 -4.55
C ARG A 40 -15.24 4.98 -3.95
N HIS A 41 -14.30 4.50 -3.14
CA HIS A 41 -13.26 5.31 -2.50
C HIS A 41 -12.19 5.83 -3.47
N SER A 42 -12.18 5.39 -4.72
CA SER A 42 -11.26 5.86 -5.76
C SER A 42 -11.71 7.17 -6.42
N PHE A 43 -12.95 7.61 -6.19
CA PHE A 43 -13.54 8.80 -6.82
C PHE A 43 -13.67 10.01 -5.88
N VAL A 44 -13.14 9.89 -4.67
CA VAL A 44 -13.33 10.79 -3.54
C VAL A 44 -11.98 11.29 -3.03
N TYR A 45 -11.99 12.36 -2.25
CA TYR A 45 -10.77 12.88 -1.65
C TYR A 45 -10.17 11.88 -0.66
N LEU A 46 -8.88 11.60 -0.84
CA LEU A 46 -8.05 10.81 0.06
C LEU A 46 -6.94 11.71 0.59
N ALA A 47 -6.87 11.87 1.90
CA ALA A 47 -5.81 12.62 2.56
C ALA A 47 -4.51 11.80 2.61
N SER A 48 -3.37 12.46 2.59
CA SER A 48 -2.07 11.86 2.88
C SER A 48 -1.23 12.91 3.59
N SER A 49 -0.56 12.52 4.67
CA SER A 49 0.35 13.44 5.34
C SER A 49 1.43 12.69 6.10
N ILE A 50 2.67 12.97 5.70
CA ILE A 50 3.89 12.50 6.34
C ILE A 50 3.95 13.00 7.79
N GLY A 51 3.63 14.29 8.01
CA GLY A 51 3.74 14.93 9.33
C GLY A 51 2.78 14.41 10.39
N TYR A 52 1.72 13.67 10.01
CA TYR A 52 0.91 12.95 10.98
C TYR A 52 1.65 11.70 11.48
N ALA A 53 2.23 10.93 10.56
CA ALA A 53 2.87 9.66 10.86
C ALA A 53 4.25 9.79 11.52
N GLU A 54 4.92 10.94 11.36
CA GLU A 54 6.21 11.26 12.02
C GLU A 54 6.03 11.89 13.42
N SER A 55 4.81 12.16 13.85
CA SER A 55 4.56 12.79 15.14
C SER A 55 4.68 11.80 16.30
N ASP A 56 5.17 12.24 17.46
CA ASP A 56 5.22 11.45 18.69
C ASP A 56 3.84 10.88 19.11
N ASP A 57 2.76 11.52 18.67
CA ASP A 57 1.36 11.14 18.89
C ASP A 57 0.63 10.74 17.59
N ALA A 58 1.34 10.16 16.61
CA ALA A 58 0.83 9.88 15.26
C ALA A 58 -0.53 9.18 15.25
N GLN A 59 -0.70 8.13 16.05
CA GLN A 59 -1.98 7.42 16.16
C GLN A 59 -3.13 8.36 16.58
N LYS A 60 -2.93 9.20 17.61
CA LYS A 60 -3.96 10.14 18.07
C LYS A 60 -4.30 11.17 16.98
N LYS A 61 -3.30 11.68 16.27
CA LYS A 61 -3.52 12.64 15.19
C LYS A 61 -4.30 12.02 14.03
N ILE A 62 -4.01 10.78 13.65
CA ILE A 62 -4.73 10.05 12.60
C ILE A 62 -6.17 9.74 13.04
N GLU A 63 -6.38 9.33 14.29
CA GLU A 63 -7.73 9.09 14.84
C GLU A 63 -8.56 10.39 14.89
N GLY A 64 -7.94 11.50 15.31
CA GLY A 64 -8.55 12.84 15.37
C GLY A 64 -8.75 13.52 14.01
N PHE A 65 -8.14 13.00 12.93
CA PHE A 65 -8.33 13.55 11.58
C PHE A 65 -9.81 13.57 11.16
N SER A 66 -10.57 12.54 11.56
CA SER A 66 -11.99 12.45 11.27
C SER A 66 -12.81 13.59 11.87
N GLU A 67 -12.44 14.06 13.06
CA GLU A 67 -13.06 15.21 13.73
C GLU A 67 -12.71 16.52 13.02
N ASN A 68 -11.47 16.66 12.55
CA ASN A 68 -11.06 17.81 11.75
C ASN A 68 -11.84 17.91 10.43
N CYS A 69 -12.00 16.78 9.71
CA CYS A 69 -12.82 16.75 8.49
C CYS A 69 -14.25 17.22 8.77
N LYS A 70 -14.86 16.75 9.87
CA LYS A 70 -16.21 17.19 10.28
C LYS A 70 -16.24 18.68 10.63
N LYS A 71 -15.27 19.15 11.42
CA LYS A 71 -15.18 20.54 11.88
C LYS A 71 -15.05 21.53 10.73
N TYR A 72 -14.27 21.19 9.71
CA TYR A 72 -14.00 22.07 8.57
C TYR A 72 -14.85 21.75 7.34
N GLU A 73 -15.86 20.88 7.48
CA GLU A 73 -16.77 20.48 6.40
C GLU A 73 -16.03 19.95 5.14
N ILE A 74 -14.93 19.22 5.36
CA ILE A 74 -14.12 18.63 4.30
C ILE A 74 -14.59 17.18 4.08
N PRO A 75 -15.22 16.84 2.93
CA PRO A 75 -15.56 15.47 2.61
C PRO A 75 -14.27 14.68 2.38
N CYS A 76 -14.09 13.60 3.12
CA CYS A 76 -12.93 12.73 3.04
C CYS A 76 -13.35 11.28 3.30
N ASP A 77 -12.86 10.37 2.46
CA ASP A 77 -13.21 8.96 2.49
C ASP A 77 -12.03 8.08 2.89
N GLY A 78 -10.84 8.66 3.01
CA GLY A 78 -9.69 7.91 3.48
C GLY A 78 -8.42 8.69 3.72
N ILE A 79 -7.52 8.03 4.43
CA ILE A 79 -6.17 8.49 4.75
C ILE A 79 -5.21 7.47 4.17
N HIS A 80 -4.34 7.91 3.26
CA HIS A 80 -3.24 7.13 2.74
C HIS A 80 -2.00 7.34 3.62
N LEU A 81 -1.58 6.26 4.29
CA LEU A 81 -0.29 6.22 4.96
C LEU A 81 0.76 5.92 3.89
N SER A 82 1.76 6.79 3.75
CA SER A 82 2.88 6.53 2.83
C SER A 82 3.79 5.50 3.49
N SER A 83 5.05 5.77 3.82
CA SER A 83 5.91 4.72 4.41
C SER A 83 6.44 5.05 5.81
N GLU A 84 6.02 6.19 6.34
CA GLU A 84 6.42 6.74 7.62
C GLU A 84 5.96 5.83 8.78
N TYR A 85 4.81 5.16 8.61
CA TYR A 85 4.29 4.17 9.56
C TYR A 85 5.19 2.93 9.73
N THR A 86 6.22 2.78 8.88
CA THR A 86 7.18 1.67 8.88
C THR A 86 8.63 2.10 9.13
N VAL A 87 8.88 3.36 9.49
CA VAL A 87 10.24 3.89 9.67
C VAL A 87 10.80 3.49 11.03
N SER A 88 11.70 2.51 11.04
CA SER A 88 12.45 2.12 12.24
C SER A 88 13.31 3.25 12.81
N ASP A 89 13.75 3.09 14.06
CA ASP A 89 14.71 3.99 14.73
C ASP A 89 16.02 4.20 13.97
N LYS A 90 16.35 3.30 13.03
CA LYS A 90 17.51 3.41 12.13
C LYS A 90 17.20 4.12 10.80
N GLU A 91 16.08 4.83 10.73
CA GLU A 91 15.54 5.49 9.53
C GLU A 91 15.26 4.55 8.35
N THR A 92 15.22 3.24 8.59
CA THR A 92 14.91 2.25 7.55
C THR A 92 13.43 1.93 7.49
N ARG A 93 12.89 1.87 6.26
CA ARG A 93 11.46 1.60 5.99
C ARG A 93 11.22 0.09 5.88
N CYS A 94 10.73 -0.52 6.96
CA CYS A 94 10.51 -1.96 7.05
C CYS A 94 9.02 -2.29 6.88
N VAL A 95 8.62 -2.62 5.65
CA VAL A 95 7.25 -3.02 5.32
C VAL A 95 6.73 -4.10 6.28
N PHE A 96 5.44 -4.05 6.63
CA PHE A 96 4.82 -4.96 7.59
C PHE A 96 5.27 -4.83 9.05
N LYS A 97 6.08 -3.84 9.42
CA LYS A 97 6.39 -3.52 10.82
C LYS A 97 5.85 -2.15 11.19
N TRP A 98 4.97 -2.11 12.19
CA TRP A 98 4.55 -0.87 12.83
C TRP A 98 5.59 -0.40 13.83
N ILE A 99 5.68 0.90 14.00
CA ILE A 99 6.55 1.54 14.97
C ILE A 99 5.74 1.84 16.22
N CYS A 100 5.88 0.99 17.26
CA CYS A 100 5.02 1.04 18.45
C CYS A 100 5.14 2.38 19.22
N THR A 101 6.23 3.14 19.05
CA THR A 101 6.38 4.47 19.67
C THR A 101 5.38 5.49 19.11
N HIS A 102 5.18 5.49 17.78
CA HIS A 102 4.22 6.37 17.09
C HIS A 102 2.82 5.76 17.02
N PHE A 103 2.74 4.43 16.96
CA PHE A 103 1.52 3.64 16.81
C PHE A 103 1.44 2.54 17.88
N PRO A 104 1.12 2.90 19.15
CA PRO A 104 1.11 1.94 20.26
C PRO A 104 0.01 0.88 20.18
N GLY A 105 -1.06 1.12 19.42
CA GLY A 105 -2.17 0.18 19.23
C GLY A 105 -2.62 0.16 17.77
N PRO A 106 -1.80 -0.32 16.83
CA PRO A 106 -2.06 -0.23 15.40
C PRO A 106 -3.31 -1.00 14.97
N GLU A 107 -3.72 -2.04 15.70
CA GLU A 107 -5.00 -2.73 15.45
C GLU A 107 -6.23 -1.85 15.72
N GLY A 108 -6.08 -0.82 16.55
CA GLY A 108 -7.10 0.17 16.86
C GLY A 108 -7.16 1.33 15.86
N LEU A 109 -6.07 1.60 15.15
CA LEU A 109 -5.88 2.82 14.34
C LEU A 109 -7.03 3.07 13.35
N ALA A 110 -7.52 2.02 12.71
CA ALA A 110 -8.59 2.13 11.72
C ALA A 110 -10.00 2.25 12.34
N LYS A 111 -10.20 1.94 13.63
CA LYS A 111 -11.54 1.88 14.25
C LYS A 111 -12.22 3.24 14.23
N THR A 112 -11.55 4.28 14.75
CA THR A 112 -12.11 5.64 14.86
C THR A 112 -12.37 6.29 13.50
N PRO A 113 -11.42 6.29 12.54
CA PRO A 113 -11.69 6.81 11.19
C PRO A 113 -12.80 6.04 10.48
N LYS A 114 -12.80 4.70 10.56
CA LYS A 114 -13.81 3.86 9.89
C LYS A 114 -15.21 4.10 10.43
N ALA A 115 -15.36 4.34 11.74
CA ALA A 115 -16.65 4.72 12.33
C ALA A 115 -17.19 6.06 11.78
N SER A 116 -16.31 6.93 11.25
CA SER A 116 -16.67 8.18 10.58
C SER A 116 -16.70 8.07 9.05
N GLY A 117 -16.62 6.86 8.48
CA GLY A 117 -16.63 6.63 7.03
C GLY A 117 -15.26 6.79 6.34
N ILE A 118 -14.18 7.02 7.10
CA ILE A 118 -12.83 7.25 6.58
C ILE A 118 -12.03 5.94 6.63
N HIS A 119 -11.51 5.49 5.48
CA HIS A 119 -10.71 4.28 5.35
C HIS A 119 -9.22 4.56 5.44
N ILE A 120 -8.44 3.64 6.02
CA ILE A 120 -6.97 3.73 6.02
C ILE A 120 -6.41 2.88 4.88
N PHE A 121 -5.54 3.49 4.08
CA PHE A 121 -4.82 2.84 2.98
C PHE A 121 -3.33 2.87 3.29
N ALA A 122 -2.72 1.72 3.55
CA ALA A 122 -1.29 1.63 3.85
C ALA A 122 -0.47 1.36 2.59
N ASN A 123 0.60 2.13 2.37
CA ASN A 123 1.55 1.84 1.30
C ASN A 123 2.28 0.52 1.56
N MET A 124 2.38 -0.30 0.52
CA MET A 124 3.12 -1.56 0.57
C MET A 124 4.14 -1.60 -0.56
N LYS A 125 5.32 -2.13 -0.28
CA LYS A 125 6.40 -2.34 -1.27
C LYS A 125 6.74 -3.83 -1.33
N PRO A 126 6.95 -4.41 -2.52
CA PRO A 126 7.20 -5.84 -2.69
C PRO A 126 8.67 -6.22 -2.44
N TRP A 127 9.35 -5.54 -1.51
CA TRP A 127 10.75 -5.80 -1.19
C TRP A 127 11.02 -5.67 0.31
N PHE A 128 11.96 -6.48 0.79
CA PHE A 128 12.44 -6.48 2.16
C PHE A 128 13.89 -6.00 2.19
N LEU A 129 14.25 -5.20 3.20
CA LEU A 129 15.61 -4.72 3.38
C LEU A 129 16.48 -5.84 3.98
N LYS A 130 17.59 -6.18 3.31
CA LYS A 130 18.48 -7.27 3.73
C LYS A 130 19.13 -7.04 5.09
N GLU A 131 19.57 -5.81 5.36
CA GLU A 131 20.45 -5.52 6.50
C GLU A 131 19.70 -5.10 7.78
N ASN A 132 18.43 -4.67 7.66
CA ASN A 132 17.70 -4.04 8.76
C ASN A 132 16.26 -4.52 8.95
N HIS A 133 15.74 -5.39 8.08
CA HIS A 133 14.40 -5.90 8.26
C HIS A 133 14.40 -7.05 9.30
N PRO A 134 13.64 -6.94 10.41
CA PRO A 134 13.77 -7.85 11.56
C PRO A 134 13.51 -9.31 11.22
N VAL A 135 12.66 -9.57 10.22
CA VAL A 135 12.32 -10.93 9.77
C VAL A 135 13.01 -11.36 8.47
N TYR A 136 14.00 -10.59 7.96
CA TYR A 136 14.63 -10.90 6.68
C TYR A 136 15.26 -12.30 6.64
N ASP A 137 16.00 -12.68 7.68
CA ASP A 137 16.69 -13.98 7.72
C ASP A 137 15.72 -15.15 7.78
N GLN A 138 14.57 -14.98 8.46
CA GLN A 138 13.49 -15.97 8.45
C GLN A 138 12.90 -16.10 7.03
N LEU A 139 12.58 -14.98 6.38
CA LEU A 139 12.05 -14.97 5.00
C LEU A 139 13.04 -15.56 3.97
N LYS A 140 14.34 -15.34 4.18
CA LYS A 140 15.41 -15.90 3.35
C LYS A 140 15.41 -17.43 3.43
N GLN A 141 15.25 -18.00 4.62
CA GLN A 141 15.13 -19.46 4.80
C GLN A 141 13.86 -19.99 4.11
N TRP A 142 12.76 -19.24 4.14
CA TRP A 142 11.51 -19.61 3.47
C TRP A 142 11.63 -19.62 1.95
N ARG A 143 12.38 -18.69 1.32
CA ARG A 143 12.65 -18.75 -0.13
C ARG A 143 13.46 -19.99 -0.54
N CYS A 144 14.28 -20.52 0.37
CA CYS A 144 15.07 -21.73 0.11
C CYS A 144 14.25 -23.01 0.32
N GLY A 145 13.16 -22.98 1.09
CA GLY A 145 12.24 -24.11 1.29
C GLY A 145 10.96 -23.99 0.45
N ARG A 146 10.76 -24.87 -0.54
CA ARG A 146 9.61 -24.85 -1.48
C ARG A 146 8.24 -25.20 -0.86
N ASN A 147 7.82 -24.60 0.27
CA ASN A 147 6.51 -24.84 0.91
C ASN A 147 5.99 -23.63 1.73
N ALA A 148 6.07 -22.40 1.21
CA ALA A 148 5.50 -21.23 1.90
C ALA A 148 4.13 -20.85 1.30
N SER A 149 3.05 -21.06 2.05
CA SER A 149 1.68 -20.83 1.58
C SER A 149 1.07 -19.46 1.97
N TYR A 150 1.60 -18.71 2.94
CA TYR A 150 1.19 -17.32 3.22
C TYR A 150 2.12 -16.68 4.28
N ILE A 151 2.34 -15.36 4.23
CA ILE A 151 2.92 -14.61 5.36
C ILE A 151 1.77 -13.96 6.12
N ASP A 152 1.55 -14.37 7.37
CA ASP A 152 0.58 -13.71 8.26
C ASP A 152 1.18 -12.42 8.80
N PHE A 153 0.71 -11.29 8.25
CA PHE A 153 1.14 -9.96 8.65
C PHE A 153 0.32 -9.38 9.81
N THR A 154 -0.70 -10.10 10.28
CA THR A 154 -1.53 -9.66 11.41
C THR A 154 -0.97 -10.13 12.76
N SER A 155 -0.06 -11.10 12.76
CA SER A 155 0.53 -11.68 13.96
C SER A 155 1.89 -11.09 14.36
N GLN A 156 2.47 -10.14 13.62
CA GLN A 156 3.78 -9.52 13.92
C GLN A 156 3.69 -8.29 14.84
N VAL A 157 2.77 -8.34 15.82
CA VAL A 157 2.68 -7.32 16.86
C VAL A 157 3.65 -7.67 17.99
N ASP A 158 4.95 -7.50 17.77
CA ASP A 158 5.95 -7.54 18.86
C ASP A 158 5.93 -6.22 19.66
N CYS A 159 4.75 -5.73 20.02
CA CYS A 159 4.64 -4.71 21.05
C CYS A 159 4.34 -5.50 22.34
N GLU A 160 5.39 -5.86 23.10
CA GLU A 160 5.21 -6.40 24.44
C GLU A 160 4.56 -5.32 25.32
N TYR A 161 3.46 -5.68 25.98
CA TYR A 161 2.67 -4.81 26.87
C TYR A 161 3.28 -4.73 28.28
#